data_AF-A0A3M8GA76-F1
#
_entry.id   AF-A0A3M8GA76-F1
#
_cell.length_a   1.000
_cell.length_b   1.000
_cell.length_c   1.000
_cell.angle_alpha   90.00
_cell.angle_beta   90.00
_cell.angle_gamma   90.00
#
_symmetry.space_group_name_H-M   'P 1'
#
loop_
_entity.id
_entity.type
_entity.pdbx_description
1 polymer ?
#
loop_
_entity_poly.entity_id
_entity_poly.type
_entity_poly.pdbx_seq_one_letter_code
_entity_poly.pdbx_strand_id
1 'polypeptide(L)'
;MNELIGLKNMKSLDSVDALKKELLLFDKILIVGLKEYNDVFQKNEITSQNELLENRDSFALNDLIILNSYVGMYNLVNSPSGCPGYKPKFTTEESTFFNQNFDFLLEKGKIIIDYNEISDKNKQSEANENITPSLERKLNADLSYDVLFNMCLDLKARIIAASCDNSKFTAIPYETSIYSIDEITNTKADVYSLLLEDFPIIETDQIAWEQIFDFKSDPDVYNAIWSLRNWISSISRTNRQPNEIEEEYRDLKYQYEKAINLHKLKNSSNAFQTTIQTSAELVENLAKLNFKKATDVFFQFRKQKIALMEVELKSKGNQLSYLYKLKTKFN
;
A
#
# COMPACT_ATOMS: atom_id res chain seq x y z
N MET A 1 -5.75 -20.36 0.38
CA MET A 1 -5.24 -19.30 -0.52
C MET A 1 -4.99 -18.07 0.34
N ASN A 2 -3.95 -17.30 0.06
CA ASN A 2 -3.56 -16.21 0.95
C ASN A 2 -4.41 -14.97 0.69
N GLU A 3 -5.05 -14.42 1.72
CA GLU A 3 -5.75 -13.13 1.62
C GLU A 3 -4.75 -12.05 1.24
N LEU A 4 -5.13 -11.18 0.31
CA LEU A 4 -4.30 -10.07 -0.15
C LEU A 4 -4.57 -8.84 0.72
N ILE A 5 -3.53 -8.33 1.38
CA ILE A 5 -3.63 -7.23 2.33
C ILE A 5 -2.82 -6.04 1.81
N GLY A 6 -3.49 -4.92 1.57
CA GLY A 6 -2.82 -3.66 1.24
C GLY A 6 -2.39 -2.93 2.50
N LEU A 7 -1.12 -2.55 2.63
CA LEU A 7 -0.61 -1.80 3.78
C LEU A 7 -0.52 -0.32 3.43
N LYS A 8 -1.34 0.47 4.11
CA LYS A 8 -1.49 1.91 3.95
C LYS A 8 -0.97 2.64 5.17
N ASN A 9 -0.39 3.81 5.00
CA ASN A 9 -0.16 4.74 6.10
C ASN A 9 -1.43 5.59 6.32
N MET A 10 -1.78 5.87 7.57
CA MET A 10 -3.02 6.61 7.85
C MET A 10 -3.11 8.04 7.28
N LYS A 11 -2.01 8.71 6.95
CA LYS A 11 -1.97 10.01 6.26
C LYS A 11 -2.48 9.97 4.81
N SER A 12 -2.52 8.80 4.17
CA SER A 12 -3.07 8.69 2.80
C SER A 12 -4.56 8.32 2.78
N LEU A 13 -5.22 8.32 3.94
CA LEU A 13 -6.67 8.14 4.05
C LEU A 13 -7.39 9.39 3.53
N ASP A 14 -7.52 9.47 2.20
CA ASP A 14 -7.94 10.70 1.54
C ASP A 14 -9.45 10.75 1.26
N SER A 15 -10.08 9.62 0.90
CA SER A 15 -11.50 9.57 0.56
C SER A 15 -12.10 8.15 0.59
N VAL A 16 -13.43 8.09 0.67
CA VAL A 16 -14.19 6.82 0.55
C VAL A 16 -13.96 6.17 -0.82
N ASP A 17 -13.88 6.95 -1.89
CA ASP A 17 -13.64 6.42 -3.23
C ASP A 17 -12.24 5.82 -3.39
N ALA A 18 -11.23 6.39 -2.71
CA ALA A 18 -9.91 5.77 -2.67
C ALA A 18 -9.97 4.39 -2.00
N LEU A 19 -10.64 4.29 -0.85
CA LEU A 19 -10.85 3.01 -0.14
C LEU A 19 -11.61 2.00 -0.99
N LYS A 20 -12.63 2.43 -1.75
CA LYS A 20 -13.35 1.54 -2.68
C LYS A 20 -12.43 0.96 -3.75
N LYS A 21 -11.60 1.79 -4.38
CA LYS A 21 -10.63 1.35 -5.39
C LYS A 21 -9.60 0.38 -4.81
N GLU A 22 -9.17 0.65 -3.59
CA GLU A 22 -8.24 -0.22 -2.87
C GLU A 22 -8.89 -1.56 -2.50
N LEU A 23 -10.13 -1.57 -2.00
CA LEU A 23 -10.84 -2.81 -1.66
C LEU A 23 -11.33 -3.61 -2.87
N LEU A 24 -11.37 -3.02 -4.05
CA LEU A 24 -11.51 -3.78 -5.31
C LEU A 24 -10.25 -4.60 -5.62
N LEU A 25 -9.07 -4.13 -5.20
CA LEU A 25 -7.78 -4.81 -5.41
C LEU A 25 -7.43 -5.74 -4.24
N PHE A 26 -7.58 -5.27 -3.01
CA PHE A 26 -7.17 -5.94 -1.78
C PHE A 26 -8.37 -6.56 -1.08
N ASP A 27 -8.17 -7.71 -0.42
CA ASP A 27 -9.23 -8.34 0.38
C ASP A 27 -9.48 -7.57 1.67
N LYS A 28 -8.39 -7.03 2.23
CA LYS A 28 -8.36 -6.19 3.41
C LYS A 28 -7.30 -5.10 3.26
N ILE A 29 -7.46 -4.01 3.99
CA ILE A 29 -6.46 -2.95 4.08
C ILE A 29 -6.00 -2.85 5.52
N LEU A 30 -4.69 -2.91 5.74
CA LEU A 30 -4.09 -2.61 7.03
C LEU A 30 -3.67 -1.14 7.07
N ILE A 31 -4.11 -0.42 8.10
CA ILE A 31 -3.72 0.98 8.31
C ILE A 31 -2.61 1.05 9.36
N VAL A 32 -1.39 1.29 8.90
CA VAL A 32 -0.19 1.44 9.74
C VAL A 32 -0.28 2.74 10.52
N GLY A 33 -0.06 2.66 11.84
CA GLY A 33 -0.11 3.80 12.76
C GLY A 33 -1.46 4.05 13.42
N LEU A 34 -2.54 3.39 12.96
CA LEU A 34 -3.89 3.66 13.46
C LEU A 34 -4.16 2.99 14.81
N LYS A 35 -3.54 1.84 15.10
CA LYS A 35 -3.65 1.21 16.42
C LYS A 35 -2.98 2.07 17.49
N GLU A 36 -1.79 2.59 17.20
CA GLU A 36 -1.03 3.47 18.09
C GLU A 36 -1.81 4.75 18.36
N TYR A 37 -2.44 5.31 17.32
CA TYR A 37 -3.39 6.41 17.47
C TYR A 37 -4.54 6.03 18.42
N ASN A 38 -5.18 4.88 18.21
CA ASN A 38 -6.30 4.43 19.03
C ASN A 38 -5.89 4.23 20.51
N ASP A 39 -4.79 3.52 20.74
CA ASP A 39 -4.27 3.24 22.07
C ASP A 39 -3.88 4.52 22.83
N VAL A 40 -3.39 5.56 22.14
CA VAL A 40 -2.98 6.81 22.77
C VAL A 40 -4.13 7.78 23.01
N PHE A 41 -4.98 8.01 22.01
CA PHE A 41 -6.04 9.01 22.11
C PHE A 41 -7.32 8.49 22.74
N GLN A 42 -7.68 7.22 22.53
CA GLN A 42 -8.93 6.68 23.08
C GLN A 42 -8.73 5.97 24.41
N LYS A 43 -7.56 5.37 24.66
CA LYS A 43 -7.37 4.46 25.81
C LYS A 43 -6.48 5.02 26.91
N ASN A 44 -5.43 5.77 26.58
CA ASN A 44 -4.45 6.26 27.54
C ASN A 44 -4.57 7.76 27.86
N GLU A 45 -5.59 8.45 27.33
CA GLU A 45 -5.89 9.87 27.58
C GLU A 45 -4.72 10.84 27.39
N ILE A 46 -3.68 10.51 26.60
CA ILE A 46 -2.56 11.42 26.37
C ILE A 46 -3.06 12.59 25.52
N THR A 47 -3.12 13.78 26.11
CA THR A 47 -3.71 14.96 25.47
C THR A 47 -2.68 15.98 25.02
N SER A 48 -1.41 15.84 25.44
CA SER A 48 -0.37 16.82 25.17
C SER A 48 0.98 16.22 24.83
N GLN A 49 1.80 17.00 24.13
CA GLN A 49 3.15 16.57 23.76
C GLN A 49 4.05 16.40 25.00
N ASN A 50 3.83 17.21 26.04
CA ASN A 50 4.58 17.13 27.30
C ASN A 50 4.29 15.81 28.03
N GLU A 51 3.02 15.43 28.13
CA GLU A 51 2.61 14.16 28.75
C GLU A 51 3.16 12.95 28.01
N LEU A 52 3.24 13.01 26.67
CA LEU A 52 3.89 11.96 25.88
C LEU A 52 5.40 11.89 26.15
N LEU A 53 6.09 13.03 26.30
CA LEU A 53 7.52 13.10 26.60
C LEU A 53 7.85 12.59 28.00
N GLU A 54 6.98 12.85 28.98
CA GLU A 54 7.09 12.32 30.34
C GLU A 54 6.98 10.79 30.39
N ASN A 55 6.20 10.21 29.47
CA ASN A 55 6.01 8.76 29.36
C ASN A 55 6.90 8.10 28.29
N ARG A 56 7.91 8.80 27.76
CA ARG A 56 8.71 8.34 26.60
C ARG A 56 9.34 6.96 26.80
N ASP A 57 9.74 6.64 28.04
CA ASP A 57 10.44 5.38 28.36
C ASP A 57 9.49 4.16 28.30
N SER A 58 8.18 4.41 28.16
CA SER A 58 7.15 3.37 28.02
C SER A 58 6.89 2.95 26.57
N PHE A 59 7.52 3.62 25.58
CA PHE A 59 7.27 3.40 24.16
C PHE A 59 8.56 3.11 23.40
N ALA A 60 8.46 2.26 22.36
CA ALA A 60 9.54 2.14 21.38
C ALA A 60 9.72 3.48 20.63
N LEU A 61 10.95 3.81 20.23
CA LEU A 61 11.24 5.12 19.62
C LEU A 61 10.43 5.39 18.35
N ASN A 62 10.26 4.39 17.49
CA ASN A 62 9.46 4.52 16.27
C ASN A 62 7.99 4.81 16.60
N ASP A 63 7.42 4.12 17.60
CA ASP A 63 6.07 4.38 18.08
C ASP A 63 5.99 5.78 18.70
N LEU A 64 6.99 6.20 19.48
CA LEU A 64 7.06 7.56 20.03
C LEU A 64 7.10 8.62 18.93
N ILE A 65 7.87 8.43 17.85
CA ILE A 65 7.89 9.35 16.70
C ILE A 65 6.51 9.44 16.05
N ILE A 66 5.87 8.29 15.81
CA ILE A 66 4.52 8.19 15.26
C ILE A 66 3.52 8.97 16.16
N LEU A 67 3.55 8.72 17.46
CA LEU A 67 2.67 9.33 18.45
C LEU A 67 2.91 10.83 18.61
N ASN A 68 4.16 11.28 18.68
CA ASN A 68 4.51 12.70 18.86
C ASN A 68 4.01 13.54 17.68
N SER A 69 4.20 13.04 16.46
CA SER A 69 3.65 13.69 15.27
C SER A 69 2.13 13.70 15.26
N TYR A 70 1.46 12.65 15.76
CA TYR A 70 0.00 12.71 15.92
C TYR A 70 -0.44 13.72 16.94
N VAL A 71 0.18 13.78 18.12
CA VAL A 71 -0.16 14.79 19.14
C VAL A 71 0.10 16.20 18.59
N GLY A 72 1.20 16.40 17.86
CA GLY A 72 1.48 17.63 17.14
C GLY A 72 0.38 17.98 16.14
N MET A 73 0.00 17.05 15.26
CA MET A 73 -1.07 17.24 14.28
C MET A 73 -2.43 17.45 14.95
N TYR A 74 -2.78 16.66 15.97
CA TYR A 74 -4.01 16.79 16.76
C TYR A 74 -4.09 18.17 17.40
N ASN A 75 -3.01 18.63 18.03
CA ASN A 75 -2.95 19.96 18.62
C ASN A 75 -3.08 21.06 17.57
N LEU A 76 -2.46 20.90 16.39
CA LEU A 76 -2.57 21.83 15.27
C LEU A 76 -4.00 21.87 14.69
N VAL A 77 -4.61 20.71 14.47
CA VAL A 77 -5.99 20.53 13.96
C VAL A 77 -7.01 21.08 14.96
N ASN A 78 -6.74 20.93 16.26
CA ASN A 78 -7.61 21.41 17.32
C ASN A 78 -7.28 22.82 17.79
N SER A 79 -6.23 23.45 17.25
CA SER A 79 -5.89 24.84 17.50
C SER A 79 -6.87 25.78 16.79
N PRO A 80 -7.13 26.99 17.31
CA PRO A 80 -7.97 27.99 16.63
C PRO A 80 -7.47 28.38 15.23
N SER A 81 -6.19 28.19 14.96
CA SER A 81 -5.52 28.48 13.69
C SER A 81 -5.63 27.37 12.64
N GLY A 82 -6.00 26.14 13.05
CA GLY A 82 -6.05 24.97 12.17
C GLY A 82 -4.68 24.55 11.58
N CYS A 83 -4.67 23.47 10.80
CA CYS A 83 -3.52 23.04 10.01
C CYS A 83 -3.81 23.24 8.50
N PRO A 84 -3.00 24.02 7.76
CA PRO A 84 -3.16 24.13 6.31
C PRO A 84 -2.98 22.75 5.65
N GLY A 85 -4.04 22.25 4.99
CA GLY A 85 -4.03 20.93 4.33
C GLY A 85 -4.53 19.76 5.18
N TYR A 86 -4.76 19.95 6.48
CA TYR A 86 -5.42 18.99 7.35
C TYR A 86 -6.67 19.63 7.96
N LYS A 87 -7.83 19.31 7.40
CA LYS A 87 -9.13 19.95 7.70
C LYS A 87 -9.39 19.97 9.23
N PRO A 88 -9.54 21.16 9.87
CA PRO A 88 -9.76 21.27 11.31
C PRO A 88 -11.24 21.27 11.74
N LYS A 89 -11.46 20.66 12.91
CA LYS A 89 -12.45 20.87 14.00
C LYS A 89 -13.96 21.08 13.78
N PHE A 90 -14.48 21.07 12.56
CA PHE A 90 -15.93 20.88 12.36
C PHE A 90 -16.16 19.53 11.70
N THR A 91 -17.03 18.70 12.29
CA THR A 91 -17.60 17.55 11.59
C THR A 91 -18.36 18.08 10.39
N THR A 92 -17.71 18.12 9.24
CA THR A 92 -18.40 18.32 7.97
C THR A 92 -19.21 17.08 7.68
N GLU A 93 -20.27 17.21 6.88
CA GLU A 93 -21.00 16.06 6.34
C GLU A 93 -20.04 15.07 5.69
N GLU A 94 -19.00 15.55 4.98
CA GLU A 94 -17.95 14.73 4.39
C GLU A 94 -17.16 13.91 5.43
N SER A 95 -16.73 14.52 6.53
CA SER A 95 -15.96 13.81 7.58
C SER A 95 -16.83 12.80 8.34
N THR A 96 -18.10 13.13 8.57
CA THR A 96 -19.07 12.23 9.19
C THR A 96 -19.35 11.04 8.27
N PHE A 97 -19.56 11.31 6.98
CA PHE A 97 -19.73 10.29 5.97
C PHE A 97 -18.50 9.38 5.88
N PHE A 98 -17.29 9.95 5.81
CA PHE A 98 -16.06 9.15 5.78
C PHE A 98 -15.94 8.25 7.02
N ASN A 99 -16.14 8.79 8.22
CA ASN A 99 -16.05 8.02 9.47
C ASN A 99 -17.08 6.89 9.53
N GLN A 100 -18.34 7.16 9.16
CA GLN A 100 -19.38 6.12 9.10
C GLN A 100 -19.00 4.97 8.14
N ASN A 101 -18.45 5.31 6.97
CA ASN A 101 -17.96 4.30 6.03
C ASN A 101 -16.76 3.53 6.61
N PHE A 102 -15.84 4.22 7.27
CA PHE A 102 -14.67 3.60 7.89
C PHE A 102 -15.06 2.63 9.01
N ASP A 103 -15.97 3.03 9.89
CA ASP A 103 -16.52 2.21 10.98
C ASP A 103 -17.25 0.99 10.43
N PHE A 104 -18.06 1.17 9.37
CA PHE A 104 -18.68 0.06 8.67
C PHE A 104 -17.65 -0.94 8.13
N LEU A 105 -16.56 -0.46 7.53
CA LEU A 105 -15.50 -1.35 7.03
C LEU A 105 -14.73 -2.07 8.15
N LEU A 106 -14.55 -1.43 9.31
CA LEU A 106 -14.01 -2.08 10.51
C LEU A 106 -14.95 -3.20 10.97
N GLU A 107 -16.26 -2.94 11.07
CA GLU A 107 -17.26 -3.94 11.47
C GLU A 107 -17.28 -5.14 10.49
N LYS A 108 -17.13 -4.87 9.18
CA LYS A 108 -17.05 -5.92 8.15
C LYS A 108 -15.69 -6.62 8.06
N GLY A 109 -14.73 -6.26 8.92
CA GLY A 109 -13.38 -6.84 8.92
C GLY A 109 -12.59 -6.59 7.63
N LYS A 110 -12.89 -5.48 6.93
CA LYS A 110 -12.20 -5.03 5.72
C LYS A 110 -11.03 -4.12 6.02
N ILE A 111 -11.05 -3.46 7.17
CA ILE A 111 -9.92 -2.70 7.70
C ILE A 111 -9.30 -3.47 8.86
N ILE A 112 -7.96 -3.59 8.85
CA ILE A 112 -7.16 -4.11 9.95
C ILE A 112 -6.42 -2.93 10.58
N ILE A 113 -6.49 -2.84 11.90
CA ILE A 113 -5.77 -1.81 12.67
C ILE A 113 -4.61 -2.43 13.44
N ASP A 114 -4.76 -3.67 13.92
CA ASP A 114 -3.72 -4.35 14.67
C ASP A 114 -2.88 -5.23 13.75
N TYR A 115 -1.67 -4.79 13.44
CA TYR A 115 -0.73 -5.55 12.61
C TYR A 115 -0.29 -6.88 13.23
N ASN A 116 -0.55 -7.11 14.52
CA ASN A 116 -0.38 -8.44 15.13
C ASN A 116 -1.35 -9.49 14.59
N GLU A 117 -2.41 -9.09 13.90
CA GLU A 117 -3.33 -10.01 13.23
C GLU A 117 -2.68 -10.72 12.04
N ILE A 118 -1.64 -10.11 11.43
CA ILE A 118 -1.09 -10.56 10.15
C ILE A 118 0.41 -10.86 10.16
N SER A 119 1.13 -10.46 11.22
CA SER A 119 2.58 -10.55 11.30
C SER A 119 3.07 -11.05 12.66
N ASP A 120 4.28 -11.64 12.66
CA ASP A 120 4.89 -12.26 13.84
C ASP A 120 5.52 -11.22 14.78
N LYS A 121 5.04 -11.18 16.03
CA LYS A 121 5.52 -10.27 17.09
C LYS A 121 7.03 -10.32 17.30
N ASN A 122 7.64 -11.50 17.22
CA ASN A 122 9.08 -11.64 17.47
C ASN A 122 9.89 -10.99 16.34
N LYS A 123 9.44 -11.17 15.09
CA LYS A 123 10.08 -10.55 13.91
C LYS A 123 9.92 -9.04 13.89
N GLN A 124 8.82 -8.52 14.42
CA GLN A 124 8.60 -7.08 14.58
C GLN A 124 9.55 -6.47 15.62
N SER A 125 9.72 -7.13 16.77
CA SER A 125 10.64 -6.65 17.82
C SER A 125 12.07 -6.56 17.30
N GLU A 126 12.54 -7.61 16.63
CA GLU A 126 13.86 -7.65 16.00
C GLU A 126 14.03 -6.53 14.96
N ALA A 127 13.02 -6.30 14.11
CA ALA A 127 13.07 -5.23 13.12
C ALA A 127 13.07 -3.84 13.78
N ASN A 128 12.29 -3.62 14.84
CA ASN A 128 12.25 -2.37 15.58
C ASN A 128 13.60 -2.05 16.26
N GLU A 129 14.23 -3.06 16.87
CA GLU A 129 15.56 -2.93 17.48
C GLU A 129 16.63 -2.53 16.45
N ASN A 130 16.58 -3.11 15.25
CA ASN A 130 17.53 -2.80 14.19
C ASN A 130 17.36 -1.37 13.61
N ILE A 131 16.13 -0.83 13.63
CA ILE A 131 15.84 0.48 13.03
C ILE A 131 16.07 1.64 14.00
N THR A 132 15.87 1.40 15.29
CA THR A 132 15.92 2.42 16.34
C THR A 132 17.22 3.24 16.33
N PRO A 133 18.43 2.65 16.29
CA PRO A 133 19.68 3.42 16.30
C PRO A 133 19.83 4.38 15.11
N SER A 134 19.41 3.96 13.91
CA SER A 134 19.49 4.80 12.72
C SER A 134 18.44 5.93 12.76
N LEU A 135 17.28 5.69 13.37
CA LEU A 135 16.27 6.73 13.61
C LEU A 135 16.76 7.78 14.62
N GLU A 136 17.39 7.36 15.73
CA GLU A 136 17.98 8.29 16.71
C GLU A 136 19.00 9.22 16.07
N ARG A 137 19.88 8.65 15.22
CA ARG A 137 20.88 9.43 14.50
C ARG A 137 20.24 10.47 13.58
N LYS A 138 19.14 10.13 12.91
CA LYS A 138 18.39 11.03 12.03
C LYS A 138 17.59 12.09 12.80
N LEU A 139 17.05 11.74 13.96
CA LEU A 139 16.38 12.70 14.85
C LEU A 139 17.35 13.79 15.31
N ASN A 140 18.60 13.42 15.61
CA ASN A 140 19.66 14.35 15.99
C ASN A 140 20.22 15.19 14.82
N ALA A 141 19.80 14.92 13.58
CA ALA A 141 20.31 15.58 12.37
C ALA A 141 19.39 16.69 11.85
N ASP A 142 18.52 17.27 12.70
CA ASP A 142 17.58 18.35 12.38
C ASP A 142 16.59 18.05 11.22
N LEU A 143 16.25 16.78 11.00
CA LEU A 143 15.14 16.43 10.13
C LEU A 143 13.81 16.90 10.75
N SER A 144 12.90 17.42 9.92
CA SER A 144 11.57 17.78 10.42
C SER A 144 10.81 16.54 10.91
N TYR A 145 10.05 16.71 11.98
CA TYR A 145 9.22 15.63 12.54
C TYR A 145 8.29 15.00 11.50
N ASP A 146 7.77 15.77 10.55
CA ASP A 146 6.93 15.25 9.46
C ASP A 146 7.67 14.27 8.54
N VAL A 147 8.93 14.56 8.22
CA VAL A 147 9.76 13.67 7.39
C VAL A 147 10.07 12.39 8.17
N LEU A 148 10.44 12.51 9.44
CA LEU A 148 10.72 11.36 10.30
C LEU A 148 9.48 10.48 10.49
N PHE A 149 8.32 11.10 10.66
CA PHE A 149 7.05 10.42 10.76
C PHE A 149 6.69 9.61 9.53
N ASN A 150 6.72 10.23 8.34
CA ASN A 150 6.39 9.53 7.09
C ASN A 150 7.38 8.38 6.85
N MET A 151 8.65 8.61 7.16
CA MET A 151 9.70 7.61 7.06
C MET A 151 9.47 6.43 8.04
N CYS A 152 9.04 6.69 9.28
CA CYS A 152 8.73 5.64 10.24
C CYS A 152 7.53 4.80 9.79
N LEU A 153 6.46 5.44 9.30
CA LEU A 153 5.30 4.70 8.81
C LEU A 153 5.63 3.82 7.59
N ASP A 154 6.42 4.33 6.64
CA ASP A 154 6.86 3.57 5.48
C ASP A 154 7.70 2.34 5.87
N LEU A 155 8.73 2.55 6.68
CA LEU A 155 9.56 1.45 7.18
C LEU A 155 8.71 0.41 7.92
N LYS A 156 7.78 0.86 8.77
CA LYS A 156 6.92 -0.02 9.53
C LYS A 156 6.01 -0.84 8.60
N ALA A 157 5.42 -0.23 7.58
CA ALA A 157 4.65 -0.94 6.56
C ALA A 157 5.49 -2.03 5.87
N ARG A 158 6.72 -1.70 5.49
CA ARG A 158 7.63 -2.63 4.81
C ARG A 158 8.09 -3.79 5.71
N ILE A 159 8.36 -3.51 6.98
CA ILE A 159 8.66 -4.55 7.98
C ILE A 159 7.47 -5.49 8.17
N ILE A 160 6.27 -4.94 8.36
CA ILE A 160 5.05 -5.74 8.56
C ILE A 160 4.84 -6.63 7.33
N ALA A 161 4.99 -6.08 6.12
CA ALA A 161 4.90 -6.85 4.89
C ALA A 161 5.94 -7.96 4.78
N ALA A 162 7.19 -7.69 5.17
CA ALA A 162 8.28 -8.67 5.11
C ALA A 162 8.19 -9.75 6.22
N SER A 163 7.53 -9.45 7.34
CA SER A 163 7.35 -10.34 8.49
C SER A 163 6.01 -11.08 8.51
N CYS A 164 5.18 -10.86 7.50
CA CYS A 164 3.85 -11.44 7.36
C CYS A 164 3.88 -12.98 7.28
N ASP A 165 2.82 -13.63 7.79
CA ASP A 165 2.63 -15.07 7.62
C ASP A 165 2.23 -15.40 6.16
N ASN A 166 3.25 -15.62 5.32
CA ASN A 166 3.09 -15.93 3.91
C ASN A 166 2.41 -17.29 3.63
N SER A 167 1.98 -18.04 4.65
CA SER A 167 1.07 -19.20 4.46
C SER A 167 -0.41 -18.82 4.47
N LYS A 168 -0.75 -17.64 5.00
CA LYS A 168 -2.12 -17.14 5.17
C LYS A 168 -2.39 -15.84 4.44
N PHE A 169 -1.37 -15.01 4.30
CA PHE A 169 -1.53 -13.64 3.83
C PHE A 169 -0.51 -13.31 2.74
N THR A 170 -0.81 -12.27 2.00
CA THR A 170 0.17 -11.58 1.16
C THR A 170 0.01 -10.10 1.43
N ALA A 171 0.97 -9.54 2.15
CA ALA A 171 0.98 -8.15 2.54
C ALA A 171 1.78 -7.32 1.52
N ILE A 172 1.16 -6.26 0.99
CA ILE A 172 1.76 -5.39 -0.02
C ILE A 172 1.80 -3.96 0.53
N PRO A 173 3.00 -3.38 0.79
CA PRO A 173 3.12 -1.96 1.07
C PRO A 173 2.87 -1.21 -0.25
N TYR A 174 1.85 -0.35 -0.28
CA TYR A 174 1.46 0.31 -1.54
C TYR A 174 1.70 1.83 -1.53
N GLU A 175 2.24 2.39 -0.46
CA GLU A 175 2.66 3.79 -0.47
C GLU A 175 4.01 4.01 -1.15
N THR A 176 4.15 5.21 -1.72
CA THR A 176 5.15 5.57 -2.74
C THR A 176 6.52 5.97 -2.20
N SER A 177 6.70 6.04 -0.88
CA SER A 177 7.92 6.62 -0.32
C SER A 177 9.04 5.62 -0.19
N ILE A 178 9.91 5.54 -1.19
CA ILE A 178 11.16 4.76 -1.13
C ILE A 178 12.22 5.47 -0.27
N TYR A 179 11.91 5.71 1.01
CA TYR A 179 12.87 6.31 1.93
C TYR A 179 14.10 5.42 2.03
N SER A 180 15.26 6.08 1.92
CA SER A 180 16.55 5.44 2.12
C SER A 180 17.10 5.83 3.47
N ILE A 181 17.37 4.83 4.31
CA ILE A 181 18.07 5.01 5.57
C ILE A 181 19.34 4.17 5.54
N ASP A 182 20.45 4.86 5.79
CA ASP A 182 21.74 4.20 5.92
C ASP A 182 21.67 3.13 7.00
N GLU A 183 22.31 1.99 6.75
CA GLU A 183 22.33 0.76 7.57
C GLU A 183 21.05 -0.08 7.51
N ILE A 184 19.90 0.49 7.12
CA ILE A 184 18.62 -0.22 7.04
C ILE A 184 18.30 -0.62 5.59
N THR A 185 18.37 0.31 4.65
CA THR A 185 17.99 0.10 3.24
C THR A 185 19.19 0.27 2.29
N ASN A 186 20.39 -0.05 2.74
CA ASN A 186 21.64 0.19 2.00
C ASN A 186 21.72 -0.54 0.66
N THR A 187 20.94 -1.61 0.48
CA THR A 187 20.97 -2.39 -0.74
C THR A 187 20.07 -1.76 -1.79
N LYS A 188 20.69 -1.18 -2.82
CA LYS A 188 19.96 -0.76 -4.02
C LYS A 188 19.67 -1.98 -4.88
N ALA A 189 18.39 -2.31 -5.01
CA ALA A 189 17.94 -3.37 -5.89
C ALA A 189 17.35 -2.80 -7.17
N ASP A 190 17.57 -3.51 -8.28
CA ASP A 190 16.84 -3.27 -9.51
C ASP A 190 15.42 -3.84 -9.36
N VAL A 191 14.45 -2.97 -9.51
CA VAL A 191 13.01 -3.27 -9.42
C VAL A 191 12.35 -2.75 -10.68
N TYR A 192 11.29 -3.40 -11.16
CA TYR A 192 10.68 -3.09 -12.45
C TYR A 192 9.20 -2.79 -12.29
N SER A 193 8.76 -1.62 -12.75
CA SER A 193 7.34 -1.32 -12.84
C SER A 193 6.78 -1.89 -14.13
N LEU A 194 5.72 -2.68 -14.01
CA LEU A 194 4.87 -3.11 -15.12
C LEU A 194 3.68 -2.16 -15.21
N LEU A 195 3.63 -1.41 -16.29
CA LEU A 195 2.50 -0.56 -16.67
C LEU A 195 1.61 -1.35 -17.63
N LEU A 196 0.33 -1.51 -17.34
CA LEU A 196 -0.71 -2.03 -18.22
C LEU A 196 -1.53 -0.84 -18.71
N GLU A 197 -1.44 -0.48 -19.97
CA GLU A 197 -1.95 0.81 -20.49
C GLU A 197 -3.46 0.83 -20.74
N ASP A 198 -4.12 -0.33 -20.83
CA ASP A 198 -5.54 -0.45 -21.20
C ASP A 198 -6.40 -1.20 -20.18
N PHE A 199 -5.88 -1.44 -18.98
CA PHE A 199 -6.54 -2.29 -17.99
C PHE A 199 -7.90 -1.70 -17.58
N PRO A 200 -8.97 -2.51 -17.49
CA PRO A 200 -10.28 -2.01 -17.11
C PRO A 200 -10.30 -1.65 -15.61
N ILE A 201 -10.50 -0.37 -15.29
CA ILE A 201 -10.61 0.11 -13.92
C ILE A 201 -12.07 0.45 -13.64
N ILE A 202 -12.62 -0.16 -12.60
CA ILE A 202 -14.00 0.09 -12.16
C ILE A 202 -14.10 1.51 -11.57
N GLU A 203 -15.12 2.24 -11.99
CA GLU A 203 -15.44 3.58 -11.47
C GLU A 203 -16.18 3.45 -10.14
N THR A 204 -15.74 4.14 -9.08
CA THR A 204 -16.21 3.88 -7.70
C THR A 204 -17.13 4.95 -7.12
N ASP A 205 -17.31 6.07 -7.83
CA ASP A 205 -18.07 7.24 -7.40
C ASP A 205 -19.53 6.92 -7.07
N GLN A 206 -20.14 5.96 -7.77
CA GLN A 206 -21.55 5.59 -7.60
C GLN A 206 -21.79 4.15 -7.10
N ILE A 207 -20.75 3.41 -6.76
CA ILE A 207 -20.89 2.00 -6.33
C ILE A 207 -21.04 1.90 -4.81
N ALA A 208 -22.04 1.16 -4.33
CA ALA A 208 -22.19 0.86 -2.90
C ALA A 208 -21.21 -0.22 -2.42
N TRP A 209 -20.92 -0.28 -1.11
CA TRP A 209 -20.00 -1.28 -0.56
C TRP A 209 -20.46 -2.71 -0.80
N GLU A 210 -21.76 -2.95 -0.68
CA GLU A 210 -22.39 -4.25 -0.90
C GLU A 210 -22.09 -4.74 -2.32
N GLN A 211 -22.19 -3.86 -3.32
CA GLN A 211 -21.87 -4.22 -4.70
C GLN A 211 -20.39 -4.57 -4.89
N ILE A 212 -19.48 -3.90 -4.19
CA ILE A 212 -18.04 -4.23 -4.20
C ILE A 212 -17.82 -5.62 -3.57
N PHE A 213 -18.48 -5.89 -2.45
CA PHE A 213 -18.35 -7.16 -1.75
C PHE A 213 -18.96 -8.31 -2.55
N ASP A 214 -20.14 -8.10 -3.15
CA ASP A 214 -20.81 -9.05 -4.03
C ASP A 214 -19.93 -9.37 -5.24
N PHE A 215 -19.41 -8.33 -5.92
CA PHE A 215 -18.48 -8.47 -7.04
C PHE A 215 -17.25 -9.30 -6.64
N LYS A 216 -16.63 -9.00 -5.50
CA LYS A 216 -15.45 -9.74 -5.03
C LYS A 216 -15.73 -11.16 -4.52
N SER A 217 -16.97 -11.42 -4.10
CA SER A 217 -17.40 -12.75 -3.65
C SER A 217 -17.75 -13.67 -4.82
N ASP A 218 -17.95 -13.12 -6.02
CA ASP A 218 -18.21 -13.88 -7.23
C ASP A 218 -16.98 -14.76 -7.58
N PRO A 219 -17.15 -16.09 -7.69
CA PRO A 219 -16.06 -17.00 -8.03
C PRO A 219 -15.36 -16.67 -9.35
N ASP A 220 -16.09 -16.20 -10.37
CA ASP A 220 -15.52 -15.86 -11.68
C ASP A 220 -14.65 -14.61 -11.60
N VAL A 221 -15.09 -13.59 -10.86
CA VAL A 221 -14.31 -12.38 -10.58
C VAL A 221 -13.05 -12.74 -9.81
N TYR A 222 -13.21 -13.52 -8.74
CA TYR A 222 -12.11 -13.97 -7.90
C TYR A 222 -11.06 -14.74 -8.72
N ASN A 223 -11.49 -15.67 -9.58
CA ASN A 223 -10.61 -16.44 -10.45
C ASN A 223 -9.89 -15.56 -11.48
N ALA A 224 -10.56 -14.55 -12.05
CA ALA A 224 -9.95 -13.62 -12.98
C ALA A 224 -8.84 -12.78 -12.32
N ILE A 225 -9.12 -12.20 -11.14
CA ILE A 225 -8.14 -11.41 -10.37
C ILE A 225 -6.96 -12.30 -9.92
N TRP A 226 -7.26 -13.51 -9.44
CA TRP A 226 -6.23 -14.46 -9.03
C TRP A 226 -5.32 -14.89 -10.18
N SER A 227 -5.90 -15.13 -11.36
CA SER A 227 -5.15 -15.50 -12.56
C SER A 227 -4.24 -14.35 -13.02
N LEU A 228 -4.73 -13.11 -12.98
CA LEU A 228 -3.91 -11.93 -13.26
C LEU A 228 -2.73 -11.80 -12.28
N ARG A 229 -2.99 -11.99 -10.99
CA ARG A 229 -1.94 -11.94 -9.96
C ARG A 229 -0.88 -13.03 -10.17
N ASN A 230 -1.31 -14.25 -10.47
CA ASN A 230 -0.40 -15.35 -10.75
C ASN A 230 0.41 -15.10 -12.03
N TRP A 231 -0.21 -14.50 -13.03
CA TRP A 231 0.47 -14.10 -14.26
C TRP A 231 1.54 -13.03 -13.98
N ILE A 232 1.22 -11.96 -13.24
CA ILE A 232 2.20 -10.95 -12.79
C ILE A 232 3.35 -11.63 -12.00
N SER A 233 3.02 -12.66 -11.23
CA SER A 233 4.01 -13.47 -10.50
C SER A 233 4.90 -14.30 -11.44
N SER A 234 4.31 -14.92 -12.46
CA SER A 234 5.01 -15.86 -13.34
C SER A 234 5.91 -15.15 -14.34
N ILE A 235 5.48 -14.01 -14.89
CA ILE A 235 6.30 -13.23 -15.84
C ILE A 235 7.64 -12.78 -15.23
N SER A 236 7.71 -12.65 -13.89
CA SER A 236 8.95 -12.34 -13.17
C SER A 236 9.95 -13.50 -13.09
N ARG A 237 9.55 -14.70 -13.51
CA ARG A 237 10.31 -15.96 -13.29
C ARG A 237 10.58 -16.77 -14.56
N THR A 238 10.06 -16.37 -15.71
CA THR A 238 10.05 -17.22 -16.91
C THR A 238 10.70 -16.55 -18.13
N ASN A 239 11.51 -17.29 -18.88
CA ASN A 239 12.04 -16.89 -20.20
C ASN A 239 10.98 -17.01 -21.32
N ARG A 240 9.72 -16.59 -21.06
CA ARG A 240 8.62 -16.66 -22.04
C ARG A 240 8.84 -15.69 -23.19
N GLN A 241 8.32 -16.04 -24.35
CA GLN A 241 8.38 -15.14 -25.49
C GLN A 241 7.39 -13.98 -25.30
N PRO A 242 7.71 -12.77 -25.78
CA PRO A 242 6.87 -11.60 -25.54
C PRO A 242 5.44 -11.70 -26.08
N ASN A 243 5.25 -12.37 -27.22
CA ASN A 243 3.94 -12.61 -27.80
C ASN A 243 3.08 -13.54 -26.92
N GLU A 244 3.69 -14.55 -26.29
CA GLU A 244 3.00 -15.43 -25.34
C GLU A 244 2.52 -14.63 -24.12
N ILE A 245 3.36 -13.73 -23.61
CA ILE A 245 3.02 -12.84 -22.48
C ILE A 245 1.84 -11.92 -22.87
N GLU A 246 1.82 -11.42 -24.11
CA GLU A 246 0.74 -10.56 -24.61
C GLU A 246 -0.58 -11.30 -24.80
N GLU A 247 -0.55 -12.49 -25.42
CA GLU A 247 -1.75 -13.32 -25.59
C GLU A 247 -2.36 -13.71 -24.24
N GLU A 248 -1.53 -14.13 -23.27
CA GLU A 248 -1.98 -14.41 -21.90
C GLU A 248 -2.61 -13.18 -21.25
N TYR A 249 -2.02 -12.00 -21.39
CA TYR A 249 -2.60 -10.76 -20.85
C TYR A 249 -3.96 -10.46 -21.48
N ARG A 250 -4.10 -10.58 -22.80
CA ARG A 250 -5.37 -10.35 -23.50
C ARG A 250 -6.49 -11.26 -22.99
N ASP A 251 -6.18 -12.54 -22.78
CA ASP A 251 -7.15 -13.51 -22.25
C ASP A 251 -7.55 -13.18 -20.81
N LEU A 252 -6.60 -12.80 -19.95
CA LEU A 252 -6.85 -12.40 -18.57
C LEU A 252 -7.69 -11.13 -18.49
N LYS A 253 -7.35 -10.14 -19.32
CA LYS A 253 -8.09 -8.89 -19.44
C LYS A 253 -9.53 -9.16 -19.88
N TYR A 254 -9.72 -9.97 -20.93
CA TYR A 254 -11.04 -10.33 -21.44
C TYR A 254 -11.90 -11.00 -20.36
N GLN A 255 -11.34 -11.93 -19.59
CA GLN A 255 -12.04 -12.58 -18.48
C GLN A 255 -12.51 -11.58 -17.42
N TYR A 256 -11.64 -10.65 -17.05
CA TYR A 256 -11.95 -9.63 -16.06
C TYR A 256 -12.98 -8.60 -16.58
N GLU A 257 -12.87 -8.15 -17.83
CA GLU A 257 -13.87 -7.29 -18.48
C GLU A 257 -15.24 -7.95 -18.57
N LYS A 258 -15.28 -9.23 -18.93
CA LYS A 258 -16.53 -10.01 -18.95
C LYS A 258 -17.18 -10.05 -17.57
N ALA A 259 -16.40 -10.24 -16.52
CA ALA A 259 -16.89 -10.25 -15.15
C ALA A 259 -17.43 -8.88 -14.72
N ILE A 260 -16.72 -7.79 -15.02
CA ILE A 260 -17.20 -6.41 -14.80
C ILE A 260 -18.55 -6.17 -15.50
N ASN A 261 -18.66 -6.57 -16.78
CA ASN A 261 -19.87 -6.38 -17.58
C ASN A 261 -21.06 -7.17 -17.04
N LEU A 262 -20.84 -8.40 -16.56
CA LEU A 262 -21.88 -9.23 -15.96
C LEU A 262 -22.52 -8.55 -14.73
N HIS A 263 -21.67 -7.92 -13.91
CA HIS A 263 -22.09 -7.16 -12.73
C HIS A 263 -22.58 -5.75 -13.05
N LYS A 264 -22.59 -5.36 -14.33
CA LYS A 264 -23.04 -4.03 -14.82
C LYS A 264 -22.30 -2.87 -14.16
N LEU A 265 -21.03 -3.09 -13.78
CA LEU A 265 -20.21 -2.04 -13.20
C LEU A 265 -19.63 -1.16 -14.31
N LYS A 266 -19.66 0.15 -14.11
CA LYS A 266 -19.00 1.09 -15.03
C LYS A 266 -17.49 0.95 -14.91
N ASN A 267 -16.80 1.01 -16.04
CA ASN A 267 -15.35 0.99 -16.09
C ASN A 267 -14.81 2.01 -17.08
N SER A 268 -13.53 2.31 -16.93
CA SER A 268 -12.75 3.07 -17.89
C SER A 268 -11.45 2.32 -18.18
N SER A 269 -11.00 2.36 -19.44
CA SER A 269 -9.67 1.87 -19.80
C SER A 269 -8.63 2.90 -19.37
N ASN A 270 -7.86 2.54 -18.35
CA ASN A 270 -6.86 3.41 -17.76
C ASN A 270 -5.54 2.66 -17.58
N ALA A 271 -4.47 3.43 -17.46
CA ALA A 271 -3.16 2.89 -17.13
C ALA A 271 -3.13 2.35 -15.68
N PHE A 272 -2.89 1.05 -15.53
CA PHE A 272 -2.64 0.37 -14.27
C PHE A 272 -1.15 0.11 -14.13
N GLN A 273 -0.51 0.58 -13.06
CA GLN A 273 0.91 0.33 -12.82
C GLN A 273 1.08 -0.51 -11.56
N THR A 274 1.80 -1.63 -11.70
CA THR A 274 2.29 -2.45 -10.59
C THR A 274 3.82 -2.51 -10.63
N THR A 275 4.44 -2.95 -9.55
CA THR A 275 5.88 -3.11 -9.47
C THR A 275 6.24 -4.54 -9.09
N ILE A 276 7.26 -5.09 -9.74
CA ILE A 276 7.73 -6.46 -9.61
C ILE A 276 9.25 -6.48 -9.44
N GLN A 277 9.74 -7.40 -8.62
CA GLN A 277 11.15 -7.74 -8.58
C GLN A 277 11.39 -8.87 -9.60
N THR A 278 12.27 -8.63 -10.58
CA THR A 278 12.63 -9.61 -11.62
C THR A 278 14.13 -9.57 -11.88
N SER A 279 14.70 -10.63 -12.46
CA SER A 279 16.14 -10.69 -12.76
C SER A 279 16.52 -9.75 -13.91
N ALA A 280 17.77 -9.28 -13.90
CA ALA A 280 18.28 -8.39 -14.95
C ALA A 280 18.27 -9.05 -16.35
N GLU A 281 18.46 -10.37 -16.41
CA GLU A 281 18.49 -11.16 -17.65
C GLU A 281 17.11 -11.23 -18.33
N LEU A 282 16.03 -11.38 -17.54
CA LEU A 282 14.65 -11.37 -18.05
C LEU A 282 14.27 -10.01 -18.65
N VAL A 283 14.75 -8.93 -18.03
CA VAL A 283 14.52 -7.57 -18.50
C VAL A 283 15.27 -7.29 -19.77
N GLU A 284 16.48 -7.82 -19.95
CA GLU A 284 17.21 -7.62 -21.20
C GLU A 284 16.41 -8.19 -22.39
N ASN A 285 15.73 -9.32 -22.20
CA ASN A 285 14.84 -9.90 -23.20
C ASN A 285 13.55 -9.07 -23.43
N LEU A 286 12.97 -8.52 -22.36
CA LEU A 286 11.77 -7.66 -22.43
C LEU A 286 12.06 -6.21 -22.88
N ALA A 287 13.29 -5.72 -22.72
CA ALA A 287 13.73 -4.38 -23.13
C ALA A 287 14.31 -4.34 -24.55
N LYS A 288 14.83 -5.49 -25.04
CA LYS A 288 15.24 -5.68 -26.45
C LYS A 288 14.06 -5.73 -27.42
N LEU A 289 12.84 -5.87 -26.91
CA LEU A 289 11.63 -5.54 -27.65
C LEU A 289 11.68 -4.06 -28.04
N ASN A 290 12.12 -3.78 -29.26
CA ASN A 290 11.88 -2.50 -29.89
C ASN A 290 10.36 -2.37 -30.14
N PHE A 291 9.60 -1.99 -29.10
CA PHE A 291 8.16 -1.73 -29.09
C PHE A 291 7.70 -0.62 -30.06
N LYS A 292 8.59 -0.14 -30.93
CA LYS A 292 8.39 1.07 -31.72
C LYS A 292 7.73 0.85 -33.09
N LYS A 293 7.46 -0.38 -33.54
CA LYS A 293 7.15 -0.56 -34.98
C LYS A 293 5.99 -1.45 -35.42
N ALA A 294 5.29 -2.25 -34.59
CA ALA A 294 4.21 -3.06 -35.17
C ALA A 294 3.13 -3.69 -34.26
N THR A 295 3.05 -3.44 -32.95
CA THR A 295 2.15 -4.24 -32.10
C THR A 295 1.32 -3.40 -31.15
N ASP A 296 0.03 -3.77 -30.99
CA ASP A 296 -0.94 -3.27 -30.02
C ASP A 296 -0.54 -3.66 -28.59
N VAL A 297 0.66 -3.26 -28.16
CA VAL A 297 1.22 -3.70 -26.87
C VAL A 297 0.59 -2.89 -25.76
N PHE A 298 -0.18 -3.57 -24.93
CA PHE A 298 -0.93 -2.99 -23.81
C PHE A 298 -0.12 -2.92 -22.51
N PHE A 299 1.20 -3.13 -22.53
CA PHE A 299 2.02 -3.01 -21.32
C PHE A 299 3.49 -2.61 -21.54
N GLN A 300 4.12 -2.01 -20.53
CA GLN A 300 5.50 -1.52 -20.55
C GLN A 300 6.24 -1.86 -19.26
N PHE A 301 7.53 -2.21 -19.37
CA PHE A 301 8.42 -2.38 -18.23
C PHE A 301 9.33 -1.16 -18.05
N ARG A 302 9.32 -0.58 -16.85
CA ARG A 302 10.21 0.53 -16.48
C ARG A 302 11.13 0.10 -15.35
N LYS A 303 12.43 0.11 -15.62
CA LYS A 303 13.46 -0.11 -14.59
C LYS A 303 13.45 1.03 -13.58
N GLN A 304 13.50 0.68 -12.31
CA GLN A 304 13.69 1.58 -11.17
C GLN A 304 14.75 0.99 -10.25
N LYS A 305 15.45 1.86 -9.52
CA LYS A 305 16.34 1.43 -8.44
C LYS A 305 15.73 1.89 -7.13
N ILE A 306 15.51 0.94 -6.23
CA ILE A 306 14.88 1.20 -4.94
C ILE A 306 15.83 0.74 -3.83
N ALA A 307 15.89 1.53 -2.76
CA ALA A 307 16.62 1.21 -1.55
C ALA A 307 15.79 0.21 -0.73
N LEU A 308 16.23 -1.04 -0.63
CA LEU A 308 15.51 -2.12 0.04
C LEU A 308 16.27 -2.63 1.26
N MET A 309 15.50 -3.11 2.25
CA MET A 309 16.02 -3.86 3.39
C MET A 309 16.40 -5.27 2.95
N GLU A 310 17.39 -5.86 3.63
CA GLU A 310 17.79 -7.24 3.37
C GLU A 310 16.64 -8.23 3.58
N VAL A 311 15.79 -7.98 4.59
CA VAL A 311 14.60 -8.79 4.87
C VAL A 311 13.59 -8.75 3.72
N GLU A 312 13.42 -7.60 3.05
CA GLU A 312 12.54 -7.48 1.89
C GLU A 312 13.08 -8.30 0.72
N LEU A 313 14.40 -8.26 0.46
CA LEU A 313 15.03 -9.03 -0.61
C LEU A 313 14.94 -10.54 -0.40
N LYS A 314 14.96 -10.99 0.86
CA LYS A 314 14.89 -12.41 1.23
C LYS A 314 13.46 -12.94 1.33
N SER A 315 12.47 -12.06 1.42
CA SER A 315 11.07 -12.45 1.60
C SER A 315 10.53 -13.17 0.36
N LYS A 316 10.05 -14.41 0.54
CA LYS A 316 9.45 -15.19 -0.56
C LYS A 316 8.11 -14.57 -0.95
N GLY A 317 8.00 -14.13 -2.19
CA GLY A 317 6.71 -13.70 -2.75
C GLY A 317 6.35 -12.23 -2.54
N ASN A 318 7.26 -11.41 -1.99
CA ASN A 318 7.04 -9.97 -1.97
C ASN A 318 7.36 -9.41 -3.36
N GLN A 319 6.38 -9.55 -4.25
CA GLN A 319 6.18 -8.51 -5.24
C GLN A 319 6.04 -7.24 -4.43
N LEU A 320 7.08 -6.41 -4.45
CA LEU A 320 6.97 -5.03 -4.05
C LEU A 320 6.07 -4.36 -5.08
N SER A 321 4.77 -4.65 -5.02
CA SER A 321 3.75 -4.02 -5.81
C SER A 321 3.51 -2.64 -5.20
N TYR A 322 4.48 -1.75 -5.41
CA TYR A 322 4.24 -0.32 -5.34
C TYR A 322 3.14 -0.02 -6.35
N LEU A 323 1.93 0.07 -5.85
CA LEU A 323 0.73 0.35 -6.60
C LEU A 323 0.47 1.85 -6.51
N TYR A 324 0.00 2.38 -7.63
CA TYR A 324 -0.76 3.62 -7.70
C TYR A 324 0.00 4.93 -7.87
N LYS A 325 0.24 5.25 -9.14
CA LYS A 325 -0.13 6.58 -9.63
C LYS A 325 -1.11 6.40 -10.79
N LEU A 326 -2.41 6.56 -10.52
CA LEU A 326 -3.33 6.90 -11.60
C LEU A 326 -2.85 8.23 -12.17
N LYS A 327 -2.26 8.20 -13.36
CA LYS A 327 -2.45 9.35 -14.24
C LYS A 327 -3.85 9.18 -14.81
N THR A 328 -4.80 9.94 -14.29
CA THR A 328 -5.83 10.46 -15.19
C THR A 328 -5.09 11.06 -16.37
N LYS A 329 -5.40 10.62 -17.59
CA LYS A 329 -5.19 11.47 -18.76
C LYS A 329 -6.07 12.70 -18.52
N PHE A 330 -5.53 13.70 -17.85
CA PHE A 330 -6.04 15.04 -18.01
C PHE A 330 -5.74 15.42 -19.46
N ASN A 331 -6.81 15.69 -20.21
CA ASN A 331 -6.75 16.43 -21.46
C ASN A 331 -6.00 17.75 -21.27
#